data_AF-C2FXM3-F1
#
_entry.id   AF-C2FXM3-F1
#
_cell.length_a   1.000
_cell.length_b   1.000
_cell.length_c   1.000
_cell.angle_alpha   90.00
_cell.angle_beta   90.00
_cell.angle_gamma   90.00
#
_symmetry.space_group_name_H-M   'P 1'
#
loop_
_entity.id
_entity.type
_entity.pdbx_description
1 polymer ?
#
loop_
_entity_poly.entity_id
_entity_poly.type
_entity_poly.pdbx_seq_one_letter_code
_entity_poly.pdbx_strand_id
1 'polypeptide(L)'
;MKQTEKIKRNSMKKYMFILVLSIGLLAFTTARLTCTACPESISITHTGQQKIAEDKIAGEGIVQKLGDKYSHTDMRVSNIRLTANSYLHWHSLPGGQLMIVTEGKGYYQSKGKEVIKIQKGDVIETTPGLYYWQGALRMPIWNLFPSLLRRVTV
;
A
#
# COMPACT_ATOMS: atom_id res chain seq x y z
N MET A 1 -2.40 -83.40 8.35
CA MET A 1 -3.23 -82.37 9.03
C MET A 1 -2.47 -81.10 9.47
N LYS A 2 -1.20 -81.14 9.90
CA LYS A 2 -0.52 -79.94 10.44
C LYS A 2 -0.10 -78.87 9.40
N GLN A 3 0.17 -79.27 8.16
CA GLN A 3 0.67 -78.35 7.11
C GLN A 3 -0.43 -77.45 6.54
N THR A 4 -1.64 -77.98 6.34
CA THR A 4 -2.81 -77.23 5.86
C THR A 4 -3.25 -76.16 6.85
N GLU A 5 -3.19 -76.44 8.16
CA GLU A 5 -3.47 -75.43 9.18
C GLU A 5 -2.42 -74.30 9.23
N LYS A 6 -1.14 -74.62 9.00
CA LYS A 6 -0.07 -73.63 8.94
C LYS A 6 -0.24 -72.67 7.76
N ILE A 7 -0.64 -73.19 6.59
CA ILE A 7 -0.93 -72.39 5.39
C ILE A 7 -2.16 -71.50 5.63
N LYS A 8 -3.24 -72.05 6.20
CA LYS A 8 -4.45 -71.30 6.52
C LYS A 8 -4.17 -70.17 7.52
N ARG A 9 -3.35 -70.41 8.54
CA ARG A 9 -2.91 -69.40 9.53
C ARG A 9 -2.05 -68.29 8.91
N ASN A 10 -1.13 -68.62 8.00
CA ASN A 10 -0.34 -67.60 7.30
C ASN A 10 -1.19 -66.77 6.34
N SER A 11 -2.20 -67.39 5.70
CA SER A 11 -3.16 -66.68 4.85
C SER A 11 -4.02 -65.71 5.67
N MET A 12 -4.55 -66.17 6.81
CA MET A 12 -5.32 -65.33 7.76
C MET A 12 -4.52 -64.12 8.26
N LYS A 13 -3.22 -64.29 8.55
CA LYS A 13 -2.34 -63.18 8.94
C LYS A 13 -2.17 -62.14 7.83
N LYS A 14 -2.09 -62.57 6.56
CA LYS A 14 -2.02 -61.65 5.41
C LYS A 14 -3.31 -60.85 5.25
N TYR A 15 -4.48 -61.49 5.36
CA TYR A 15 -5.76 -60.78 5.28
C TYR A 15 -5.97 -59.82 6.45
N MET A 16 -5.57 -60.20 7.67
CA MET A 16 -5.55 -59.30 8.83
C MET A 16 -4.64 -58.10 8.61
N PHE A 17 -3.45 -58.29 8.03
CA PHE A 17 -2.53 -57.20 7.73
C PHE A 17 -3.11 -56.23 6.68
N ILE A 18 -3.72 -56.77 5.61
CA ILE A 18 -4.39 -55.98 4.58
C ILE A 18 -5.58 -55.20 5.16
N LEU A 19 -6.38 -55.81 6.04
CA LEU A 19 -7.52 -55.17 6.70
C LEU A 19 -7.06 -54.01 7.60
N VAL A 20 -5.99 -54.19 8.37
CA VAL A 20 -5.43 -53.12 9.22
C VAL A 20 -4.88 -51.97 8.37
N LEU A 21 -4.20 -52.29 7.25
CA LEU A 21 -3.71 -51.28 6.31
C LEU A 21 -4.84 -50.48 5.67
N SER A 22 -5.93 -51.14 5.26
CA SER A 22 -7.07 -50.48 4.62
C SER A 22 -7.86 -49.61 5.60
N ILE A 23 -8.05 -50.04 6.85
CA ILE A 23 -8.65 -49.21 7.91
C ILE A 23 -7.77 -47.97 8.21
N GLY A 24 -6.44 -48.13 8.23
CA GLY A 24 -5.50 -47.03 8.39
C GLY A 24 -5.59 -45.99 7.27
N LEU A 25 -5.69 -46.43 6.00
CA LEU A 25 -5.88 -45.53 4.85
C LEU A 25 -7.22 -44.78 4.91
N LEU A 26 -8.31 -45.47 5.25
CA LEU A 26 -9.64 -44.86 5.40
C LEU A 26 -9.64 -43.76 6.47
N ALA A 27 -9.01 -44.02 7.63
CA ALA A 27 -8.87 -43.02 8.69
C ALA A 27 -8.07 -41.78 8.25
N PHE A 28 -7.02 -41.96 7.43
CA PHE A 28 -6.18 -40.87 6.92
C PHE A 28 -6.95 -39.94 5.96
N THR A 29 -7.89 -40.48 5.18
CA THR A 29 -8.72 -39.68 4.25
C THR A 29 -9.84 -38.90 4.93
N THR A 30 -10.19 -39.26 6.17
CA THR A 30 -11.26 -38.59 6.94
C THR A 30 -10.77 -37.48 7.86
N ALA A 31 -9.50 -37.09 7.78
CA ALA A 31 -9.01 -35.85 8.38
C ALA A 31 -9.74 -34.68 7.71
N ARG A 32 -10.91 -34.35 8.25
CA ARG A 32 -11.78 -33.29 7.77
C ARG A 32 -10.94 -32.02 7.70
N LEU A 33 -10.87 -31.43 6.51
CA LEU A 33 -10.52 -30.03 6.31
C LEU A 33 -11.61 -29.19 6.99
N THR A 34 -11.65 -29.18 8.31
CA THR A 34 -12.42 -28.21 9.06
C THR A 34 -11.74 -26.88 8.81
N CYS A 35 -12.33 -26.08 7.92
CA CYS A 35 -11.95 -24.69 7.71
C CYS A 35 -12.05 -24.00 9.07
N THR A 36 -10.91 -23.86 9.73
CA THR A 36 -10.80 -23.38 11.10
C THR A 36 -10.89 -21.86 11.00
N ALA A 37 -12.09 -21.33 11.21
CA ALA A 37 -12.43 -19.91 11.29
C ALA A 37 -11.87 -19.02 10.16
N CYS A 38 -12.76 -18.44 9.34
CA CYS A 38 -12.37 -17.26 8.57
C CYS A 38 -11.89 -16.20 9.57
N PRO A 39 -10.64 -15.70 9.48
CA PRO A 39 -10.19 -14.64 10.37
C PRO A 39 -11.14 -13.45 10.19
N GLU A 40 -11.58 -12.84 11.30
CA GLU A 40 -12.27 -11.55 11.25
C GLU A 40 -11.33 -10.56 10.55
N SER A 41 -11.67 -10.22 9.31
CA SER A 41 -10.74 -9.68 8.31
C SER A 41 -10.68 -8.16 8.27
N ILE A 42 -11.33 -7.47 9.22
CA ILE A 42 -11.55 -6.02 9.15
C ILE A 42 -10.99 -5.35 10.42
N SER A 43 -10.05 -4.45 10.22
CA SER A 43 -9.61 -3.49 11.23
C SER A 43 -10.06 -2.09 10.82
N ILE A 44 -10.85 -1.43 11.67
CA ILE A 44 -11.29 -0.04 11.44
C ILE A 44 -10.42 0.86 12.30
N THR A 45 -9.76 1.83 11.68
CA THR A 45 -8.95 2.84 12.37
C THR A 45 -9.53 4.23 12.12
N HIS A 46 -9.78 4.99 13.18
CA HIS A 46 -10.12 6.41 13.09
C HIS A 46 -8.84 7.23 13.15
N THR A 47 -8.53 7.95 12.07
CA THR A 47 -7.27 8.69 11.95
C THR A 47 -7.49 10.19 12.09
N GLY A 48 -6.65 10.82 12.92
CA GLY A 48 -6.68 12.26 13.17
C GLY A 48 -5.93 13.08 12.12
N GLN A 49 -6.16 14.39 12.13
CA GLN A 49 -5.46 15.37 11.30
C GLN A 49 -4.33 16.05 12.09
N GLN A 50 -3.24 16.37 11.42
CA GLN A 50 -2.08 17.06 11.98
C GLN A 50 -1.62 18.18 11.04
N LYS A 51 -1.11 19.30 11.59
CA LYS A 51 -0.45 20.34 10.80
C LYS A 51 0.80 19.75 10.14
N ILE A 52 1.04 20.10 8.88
CA ILE A 52 2.29 19.74 8.19
C ILE A 52 3.43 20.53 8.82
N ALA A 53 4.55 19.85 9.09
CA ALA A 53 5.72 20.45 9.69
C ALA A 53 6.27 21.60 8.83
N GLU A 54 6.65 22.70 9.47
CA GLU A 54 6.99 23.97 8.81
C GLU A 54 8.26 23.88 7.95
N ASP A 55 9.13 22.90 8.20
CA ASP A 55 10.29 22.59 7.37
C ASP A 55 9.93 21.91 6.04
N LYS A 56 8.70 21.39 5.90
CA LYS A 56 8.22 20.66 4.72
C LYS A 56 7.27 21.46 3.83
N ILE A 57 6.80 22.60 4.30
CA ILE A 57 5.75 23.38 3.65
C ILE A 57 6.03 24.87 3.76
N ALA A 58 5.77 25.61 2.68
CA ALA A 58 5.55 27.04 2.74
C ALA A 58 4.05 27.30 2.79
N GLY A 59 3.59 28.07 3.78
CA GLY A 59 2.18 28.32 4.03
C GLY A 59 1.57 27.31 5.02
N GLU A 60 0.30 26.96 4.82
CA GLU A 60 -0.46 26.11 5.72
C GLU A 60 -1.01 24.87 5.02
N GLY A 61 -0.97 23.76 5.75
CA GLY A 61 -1.51 22.49 5.28
C GLY A 61 -1.72 21.52 6.43
N ILE A 62 -2.66 20.60 6.22
CA ILE A 62 -2.98 19.52 7.13
C ILE A 62 -2.76 18.18 6.44
N VAL A 63 -2.28 17.21 7.19
CA VAL A 63 -2.12 15.83 6.77
C VAL A 63 -2.92 14.92 7.69
N GLN A 64 -3.70 14.02 7.09
CA GLN A 64 -4.36 12.92 7.76
C GLN A 64 -3.72 11.62 7.27
N LYS A 65 -3.00 10.92 8.13
CA LYS A 65 -2.43 9.62 7.78
C LYS A 65 -3.55 8.58 7.81
N LEU A 66 -3.89 8.02 6.66
CA LEU A 66 -4.96 7.03 6.51
C LEU A 66 -4.45 5.60 6.70
N GLY A 67 -3.15 5.37 6.51
CA GLY A 67 -2.49 4.11 6.77
C GLY A 67 -0.98 4.28 6.92
N ASP A 68 -0.43 3.75 8.01
CA ASP A 68 1.01 3.67 8.27
C ASP A 68 1.37 2.18 8.36
N LYS A 69 2.27 1.70 7.48
CA LYS A 69 2.85 0.32 7.45
C LYS A 69 1.96 -0.71 8.15
N TYR A 70 0.84 -1.08 7.52
CA TYR A 70 0.08 -2.22 8.01
C TYR A 70 0.95 -3.47 7.95
N SER A 71 0.71 -4.45 8.82
CA SER A 71 1.47 -5.72 8.89
C SER A 71 1.58 -6.47 7.56
N HIS A 72 0.78 -6.09 6.57
CA HIS A 72 0.67 -6.76 5.28
C HIS A 72 0.90 -5.84 4.07
N THR A 73 1.18 -4.54 4.26
CA THR A 73 1.44 -3.61 3.15
C THR A 73 2.54 -2.59 3.46
N ASP A 74 3.41 -2.34 2.48
CA ASP A 74 4.42 -1.27 2.55
C ASP A 74 3.90 0.09 2.05
N MET A 75 2.59 0.19 1.82
CA MET A 75 1.95 1.41 1.33
C MET A 75 1.64 2.36 2.48
N ARG A 76 1.99 3.64 2.30
CA ARG A 76 1.52 4.73 3.16
C ARG A 76 0.44 5.49 2.42
N VAL A 77 -0.70 5.65 3.07
CA VAL A 77 -1.82 6.41 2.51
C VAL A 77 -2.04 7.63 3.37
N SER A 78 -2.16 8.79 2.75
CA SER A 78 -2.43 10.04 3.46
C SER A 78 -3.31 10.94 2.63
N ASN A 79 -4.21 11.65 3.30
CA ASN A 79 -4.96 12.76 2.73
C ASN A 79 -4.27 14.06 3.13
N ILE A 80 -3.92 14.88 2.14
CA ILE A 80 -3.24 16.16 2.34
C ILE A 80 -4.16 17.27 1.84
N ARG A 81 -4.44 18.26 2.69
CA ARG A 81 -5.10 19.50 2.27
C ARG A 81 -4.16 20.67 2.47
N LEU A 82 -3.99 21.46 1.42
CA LEU A 82 -3.18 22.66 1.41
C LEU A 82 -4.11 23.88 1.28
N THR A 83 -3.86 24.92 2.06
CA THR A 83 -4.56 26.20 1.87
C THR A 83 -4.04 26.92 0.63
N ALA A 84 -4.78 27.89 0.13
CA ALA A 84 -4.36 28.68 -1.04
C ALA A 84 -3.01 29.38 -0.79
N ASN A 85 -2.13 29.41 -1.79
CA ASN A 85 -0.72 29.84 -1.74
C ASN A 85 0.25 28.90 -0.99
N SER A 86 -0.20 27.73 -0.56
CA SER A 86 0.66 26.79 0.16
C SER A 86 1.25 25.73 -0.77
N TYR A 87 2.52 25.40 -0.58
CA TYR A 87 3.19 24.35 -1.34
C TYR A 87 4.13 23.53 -0.48
N LEU A 88 4.19 22.23 -0.74
CA LEU A 88 5.18 21.35 -0.15
C LEU A 88 6.54 21.65 -0.77
N HIS A 89 7.56 21.78 0.06
CA HIS A 89 8.92 22.00 -0.42
C HIS A 89 9.37 20.88 -1.35
N TRP A 90 10.37 21.18 -2.17
CA TRP A 90 10.97 20.19 -3.04
C TRP A 90 11.46 18.97 -2.27
N HIS A 91 11.01 17.79 -2.68
CA HIS A 91 11.34 16.53 -2.02
C HIS A 91 11.38 15.37 -3.03
N SER A 92 11.81 14.21 -2.56
CA SER A 92 11.83 12.96 -3.31
C SER A 92 11.45 11.81 -2.38
N LEU A 93 10.74 10.83 -2.91
CA LEU A 93 10.35 9.62 -2.19
C LEU A 93 11.02 8.39 -2.81
N PRO A 94 11.76 7.59 -2.03
CA PRO A 94 12.44 6.40 -2.54
C PRO A 94 11.50 5.35 -3.15
N GLY A 95 10.25 5.28 -2.70
CA GLY A 95 9.22 4.37 -3.22
C GLY A 95 8.33 4.97 -4.31
N GLY A 96 8.56 6.22 -4.71
CA GLY A 96 7.66 6.97 -5.58
C GLY A 96 6.39 7.46 -4.85
N GLN A 97 5.47 8.05 -5.61
CA GLN A 97 4.18 8.53 -5.13
C GLN A 97 3.10 8.37 -6.20
N LEU A 98 1.93 7.89 -5.79
CA LEU A 98 0.69 8.05 -6.55
C LEU A 98 -0.18 9.09 -5.84
N MET A 99 -0.44 10.21 -6.50
CA MET A 99 -1.31 11.27 -6.00
C MET A 99 -2.60 11.30 -6.79
N ILE A 100 -3.74 11.38 -6.09
CA ILE A 100 -5.06 11.56 -6.68
C ILE A 100 -5.60 12.88 -6.17
N VAL A 101 -5.90 13.82 -7.07
CA VAL A 101 -6.47 15.11 -6.68
C VAL A 101 -7.97 14.94 -6.47
N THR A 102 -8.41 15.04 -5.23
CA THR A 102 -9.81 14.82 -4.85
C THR A 102 -10.65 16.10 -4.89
N GLU A 103 -10.02 17.25 -4.63
CA GLU A 103 -10.66 18.56 -4.50
C GLU A 103 -9.73 19.68 -4.99
N GLY A 104 -10.32 20.79 -5.47
CA GLY A 104 -9.58 22.00 -5.80
C GLY A 104 -8.72 21.93 -7.08
N LYS A 105 -7.76 22.85 -7.13
CA LYS A 105 -6.76 23.00 -8.20
C LYS A 105 -5.40 23.27 -7.58
N GLY A 106 -4.34 22.91 -8.28
CA GLY A 106 -2.97 22.98 -7.80
C GLY A 106 -1.93 23.08 -8.90
N TYR A 107 -0.68 22.99 -8.48
CA TYR A 107 0.47 22.83 -9.35
C TYR A 107 1.29 21.62 -8.92
N TYR A 108 1.92 20.99 -9.91
CA TYR A 108 2.93 19.96 -9.74
C TYR A 108 4.12 20.30 -10.65
N GLN A 109 5.34 20.07 -10.17
CA GLN A 109 6.53 20.21 -11.01
C GLN A 109 7.62 19.23 -10.57
N SER A 110 8.15 18.48 -11.53
CA SER A 110 9.40 17.74 -11.37
C SER A 110 10.60 18.60 -11.73
N LYS A 111 11.75 18.34 -11.11
CA LYS A 111 12.97 19.15 -11.30
C LYS A 111 13.36 19.18 -12.78
N GLY A 112 13.54 20.40 -13.32
CA GLY A 112 13.92 20.61 -14.72
C GLY A 112 12.80 20.40 -15.74
N LYS A 113 11.55 20.19 -15.30
CA LYS A 113 10.36 20.12 -16.15
C LYS A 113 9.49 21.35 -15.97
N GLU A 114 8.57 21.56 -16.90
CA GLU A 114 7.58 22.63 -16.81
C GLU A 114 6.61 22.39 -15.65
N VAL A 115 6.05 23.48 -15.13
CA VAL A 115 5.01 23.42 -14.10
C VAL A 115 3.69 23.01 -14.75
N ILE A 116 3.03 22.01 -14.18
CA ILE A 116 1.76 21.47 -14.66
C ILE A 116 0.64 21.90 -13.71
N LYS A 117 -0.47 22.38 -14.26
CA LYS A 117 -1.70 22.60 -13.50
C LYS A 117 -2.38 21.26 -13.24
N ILE A 118 -2.75 21.02 -12.00
CA ILE A 118 -3.50 19.83 -11.58
C ILE A 118 -4.85 20.23 -11.02
N GLN A 119 -5.86 19.38 -11.16
CA GLN A 119 -7.22 19.63 -10.70
C GLN A 119 -7.92 18.33 -10.30
N LYS A 120 -9.07 18.45 -9.63
CA LYS A 120 -9.90 17.32 -9.24
C LYS A 120 -10.06 16.29 -10.38
N GLY A 121 -9.76 15.03 -10.06
CA GLY A 121 -9.82 13.90 -10.99
C GLY A 121 -8.47 13.51 -11.59
N ASP A 122 -7.47 14.40 -11.54
CA ASP A 122 -6.13 14.07 -12.03
C ASP A 122 -5.46 13.02 -11.14
N VAL A 123 -4.73 12.11 -11.79
CA VAL A 123 -3.88 11.09 -11.17
C VAL A 123 -2.45 11.35 -11.61
N ILE A 124 -1.56 11.56 -10.64
CA ILE A 124 -0.16 11.89 -10.87
C ILE A 124 0.69 10.77 -10.28
N GLU A 125 1.42 10.08 -11.15
CA GLU A 125 2.44 9.11 -10.75
C GLU A 125 3.81 9.79 -10.77
N THR A 126 4.51 9.70 -9.64
CA THR A 126 5.89 10.16 -9.49
C THR A 126 6.79 8.94 -9.26
N THR A 127 7.71 8.68 -10.19
CA THR A 127 8.63 7.55 -10.12
C THR A 127 9.56 7.64 -8.90
N PRO A 128 10.03 6.51 -8.36
CA PRO A 128 11.04 6.45 -7.30
C PRO A 128 12.22 7.42 -7.52
N GLY A 129 12.56 8.19 -6.48
CA GLY A 129 13.73 9.05 -6.50
C GLY A 129 13.57 10.39 -7.24
N LEU A 130 12.49 10.58 -8.00
CA LEU A 130 12.25 11.85 -8.70
C LEU A 130 12.08 13.00 -7.70
N TYR A 131 12.70 14.15 -7.99
CA TYR A 131 12.62 15.34 -7.14
C TYR A 131 11.53 16.28 -7.68
N TYR A 132 10.57 16.64 -6.84
CA TYR A 132 9.38 17.40 -7.23
C TYR A 132 8.81 18.25 -6.09
N TRP A 133 7.91 19.16 -6.43
CA TRP A 133 7.04 19.84 -5.46
C TRP A 133 5.59 19.84 -5.95
N GLN A 134 4.67 20.09 -5.03
CA GLN A 134 3.26 20.26 -5.32
C GLN A 134 2.65 21.30 -4.38
N GLY A 135 1.65 22.03 -4.87
CA GLY A 135 1.03 23.10 -4.09
C GLY A 135 -0.40 23.40 -4.50
N ALA A 136 -1.14 24.03 -3.60
CA ALA A 136 -2.45 24.56 -3.91
C ALA A 136 -2.34 25.73 -4.87
N LEU A 137 -3.29 25.81 -5.80
CA LEU A 137 -3.38 26.91 -6.73
C LEU A 137 -3.77 28.16 -5.97
N ARG A 138 -2.97 29.21 -6.10
CA ARG A 138 -3.42 30.61 -6.09
C ARG A 138 -2.34 31.48 -6.70
N MET A 139 -2.61 32.14 -7.85
CA MET A 139 -1.83 33.30 -8.30
C MET A 139 -2.62 34.19 -9.29
N PRO A 140 -2.72 35.50 -9.01
CA PRO A 140 -2.37 36.57 -9.99
C PRO A 140 -1.43 37.63 -9.35
N ILE A 141 -0.54 38.38 -10.03
CA ILE A 141 -0.33 38.67 -11.46
C ILE A 141 1.16 38.79 -11.89
N TRP A 142 2.17 38.77 -11.01
CA TRP A 142 3.50 39.34 -11.36
C TRP A 142 4.65 38.40 -11.75
N ASN A 143 4.54 37.06 -11.65
CA ASN A 143 5.73 36.18 -11.74
C ASN A 143 5.74 35.15 -12.89
N LEU A 144 5.16 35.47 -14.05
CA LEU A 144 5.18 34.56 -15.21
C LEU A 144 6.42 34.65 -16.12
N PHE A 145 7.46 35.42 -15.78
CA PHE A 145 8.69 35.47 -16.59
C PHE A 145 9.99 35.61 -15.76
N PRO A 146 10.63 34.51 -15.31
CA PRO A 146 11.97 34.57 -14.73
C PRO A 146 13.06 34.92 -15.77
N SER A 147 12.75 34.84 -17.07
CA SER A 147 13.71 35.15 -18.14
C SER A 147 13.98 36.65 -18.33
N LEU A 148 13.27 37.54 -17.62
CA LEU A 148 13.43 39.00 -17.73
C LEU A 148 13.94 39.70 -16.47
N LEU A 149 14.21 38.99 -15.36
CA LEU A 149 14.84 39.59 -14.18
C LEU A 149 16.25 39.02 -13.96
N ARG A 150 17.17 39.47 -14.83
CA ARG A 150 18.59 39.49 -14.50
C ARG A 150 18.81 40.53 -13.39
N ARG A 151 19.43 40.06 -12.29
CA ARG A 151 20.01 40.83 -11.16
C ARG A 151 19.06 41.68 -10.33
N VAL A 152 18.91 41.30 -9.07
CA VAL A 152 19.42 42.13 -7.96
C VAL A 152 20.05 41.17 -6.94
N THR A 153 21.33 41.42 -6.66
CA THR A 153 22.06 40.89 -5.51
C THR A 153 21.64 41.70 -4.29
N VAL A 154 21.14 41.05 -3.23
CA VAL A 154 21.47 41.30 -1.82
C VAL A 154 21.33 39.97 -1.08
#